data_AF-A0A5D4SSW4-F1
#
_entry.id   AF-A0A5D4SSW4-F1
#
_cell.length_a   1.000
_cell.length_b   1.000
_cell.length_c   1.000
_cell.angle_alpha   90.00
_cell.angle_beta   90.00
_cell.angle_gamma   90.00
#
_symmetry.space_group_name_H-M   'P 1'
#
loop_
_entity.id
_entity.type
_entity.pdbx_description
1 polymer ?
#
loop_
_entity_poly.entity_id
_entity_poly.type
_entity_poly.pdbx_seq_one_letter_code
_entity_poly.pdbx_strand_id
1 'polypeptide(L)'
;MKEEHAKLEQNQREKPMSFMAMVIITGFVGGVLWSGLAYLAYVFNLTEIHPRVILEPWAIGGWKKTWLGTVISLVFIGIVSIGAAIIYYALLRKIKSIFAGAAYGIALFLLVFFVLNPIFPGISPLRDLDKNTIIASVCFYILYGVFVGFSISYEENEIRFREDKEKETAT
;
A
#
# COMPACT_ATOMS: atom_id res chain seq x y z
N MET A 1 2.21 -54.74 4.46
CA MET A 1 3.12 -53.77 3.80
C MET A 1 2.79 -52.42 4.39
N LYS A 2 3.74 -51.78 5.10
CA LYS A 2 3.54 -50.46 5.71
C LYS A 2 3.76 -49.41 4.62
N GLU A 3 2.70 -48.74 4.19
CA GLU A 3 2.82 -47.54 3.36
C GLU A 3 3.19 -46.37 4.27
N GLU A 4 4.49 -46.17 4.41
CA GLU A 4 5.06 -45.01 5.08
C GLU A 4 4.91 -43.81 4.13
N HIS A 5 3.78 -43.10 4.27
CA HIS A 5 3.56 -41.83 3.58
C HIS A 5 4.65 -40.84 4.00
N ALA A 6 5.65 -40.68 3.13
CA ALA A 6 6.67 -39.65 3.24
C ALA A 6 5.97 -38.30 3.43
N LYS A 7 6.07 -37.74 4.64
CA LYS A 7 5.69 -36.35 4.91
C LYS A 7 6.62 -35.45 4.11
N LEU A 8 6.20 -35.10 2.90
CA LEU A 8 6.86 -34.11 2.05
C LEU A 8 6.96 -32.79 2.83
N GLU A 9 8.12 -32.14 2.81
CA GLU A 9 8.37 -30.83 3.42
C GLU A 9 7.41 -29.73 2.88
N GLN A 10 6.75 -29.97 1.74
CA GLN A 10 5.64 -29.15 1.23
C GLN A 10 4.44 -29.03 2.20
N ASN A 11 4.31 -29.96 3.16
CA ASN A 11 3.26 -29.91 4.17
C ASN A 11 3.66 -29.06 5.41
N GLN A 12 4.90 -28.56 5.46
CA GLN A 12 5.27 -27.47 6.35
C GLN A 12 4.80 -26.15 5.74
N ARG A 13 3.47 -25.96 5.71
CA ARG A 13 2.91 -24.62 5.50
C ARG A 13 3.49 -23.73 6.59
N GLU A 14 4.25 -22.72 6.17
CA GLU A 14 4.77 -21.68 7.04
C GLU A 14 3.63 -21.25 7.99
N LYS A 15 3.94 -21.15 9.29
CA LYS A 15 2.96 -20.76 10.31
C LYS A 15 2.16 -19.58 9.76
N PRO A 16 0.81 -19.66 9.70
CA PRO A 16 0.02 -18.56 9.17
C PRO A 16 0.39 -17.32 9.99
N MET A 17 1.05 -16.35 9.35
CA MET A 17 1.23 -15.05 9.96
C MET A 17 -0.15 -14.57 10.37
N SER A 18 -0.24 -13.91 11.53
CA SER A 18 -1.50 -13.28 11.91
C SER A 18 -1.95 -12.39 10.76
N PHE A 19 -3.23 -12.48 10.36
CA PHE A 19 -3.73 -11.72 9.22
C PHE A 19 -3.44 -10.22 9.35
N MET A 20 -3.48 -9.70 10.59
CA MET A 20 -3.12 -8.32 10.89
C MET A 20 -1.62 -8.02 10.65
N ALA A 21 -0.72 -8.96 10.93
CA ALA A 21 0.70 -8.81 10.60
C ALA A 21 0.92 -8.74 9.09
N MET A 22 0.20 -9.56 8.31
CA MET A 22 0.24 -9.48 6.85
C MET A 22 -0.25 -8.11 6.35
N VAL A 23 -1.38 -7.60 6.86
CA VAL A 23 -1.88 -6.26 6.52
C VAL A 23 -0.84 -5.18 6.78
N ILE A 24 -0.17 -5.22 7.94
CA ILE A 24 0.87 -4.25 8.31
C ILE A 24 2.07 -4.33 7.36
N ILE A 25 2.56 -5.54 7.08
CA ILE A 25 3.70 -5.76 6.18
C ILE A 25 3.35 -5.32 4.76
N THR A 26 2.19 -5.71 4.24
CA THR A 26 1.71 -5.29 2.91
C THR A 26 1.59 -3.77 2.82
N GLY A 27 1.05 -3.12 3.86
CA GLY A 27 0.96 -1.66 3.93
C GLY A 27 2.33 -1.00 3.91
N PHE A 28 3.26 -1.46 4.74
CA PHE A 28 4.61 -0.91 4.81
C PHE A 28 5.37 -1.10 3.48
N VAL A 29 5.43 -2.33 2.99
CA VAL A 29 6.12 -2.70 1.75
C VAL A 29 5.50 -1.98 0.56
N GLY A 30 4.16 -1.94 0.49
CA GLY A 30 3.44 -1.19 -0.54
C GLY A 30 3.80 0.29 -0.51
N GLY A 31 3.78 0.91 0.66
CA GLY A 31 4.13 2.33 0.81
C GLY A 31 5.56 2.64 0.37
N VAL A 32 6.53 1.83 0.79
CA VAL A 32 7.95 2.01 0.41
C VAL A 32 8.18 1.75 -1.08
N LEU A 33 7.62 0.67 -1.64
CA LEU A 33 7.76 0.35 -3.07
C LEU A 33 7.14 1.43 -3.94
N TRP A 34 5.88 1.78 -3.69
CA TRP A 34 5.16 2.75 -4.53
C TRP A 34 5.73 4.16 -4.41
N SER A 35 6.20 4.56 -3.23
CA SER A 35 6.91 5.84 -3.07
C SER A 35 8.29 5.84 -3.75
N GLY A 36 8.98 4.70 -3.79
CA GLY A 36 10.21 4.52 -4.56
C GLY A 36 9.98 4.62 -6.06
N LEU A 37 8.91 4.00 -6.57
CA LEU A 37 8.51 4.12 -7.97
C LEU A 37 8.07 5.56 -8.31
N ALA A 38 7.36 6.24 -7.41
CA ALA A 38 7.02 7.65 -7.57
C ALA A 38 8.27 8.54 -7.60
N TYR A 39 9.30 8.22 -6.80
CA TYR A 39 10.59 8.90 -6.88
C TYR A 39 11.29 8.69 -8.22
N LEU A 40 11.25 7.47 -8.77
CA LEU A 40 11.75 7.21 -10.12
C LEU A 40 10.99 8.02 -11.17
N ALA A 41 9.66 8.09 -11.07
CA ALA A 41 8.84 8.92 -11.96
C ALA A 41 9.21 10.40 -11.86
N TYR A 42 9.57 10.89 -10.67
CA TYR A 42 10.10 12.24 -10.48
C TYR A 42 11.43 12.43 -11.24
N VAL A 43 12.36 11.47 -11.15
CA VAL A 43 13.64 11.50 -11.87
C VAL A 43 13.43 11.50 -13.40
N PHE A 44 12.39 10.82 -13.90
CA PHE A 44 12.01 10.82 -15.31
C PHE A 44 11.15 12.03 -15.74
N ASN A 45 10.94 13.02 -14.87
CA ASN A 45 10.08 14.20 -15.11
C ASN A 45 8.61 13.84 -15.44
N LEU A 46 8.11 12.70 -14.96
CA LEU A 46 6.70 12.30 -15.09
C LEU A 46 5.83 12.90 -13.97
N THR A 47 6.45 13.31 -12.87
CA THR A 47 5.80 13.97 -11.74
C THR A 47 6.71 15.04 -11.17
N GLU A 48 6.14 16.18 -10.83
CA GLU A 48 6.86 17.27 -10.15
C GLU A 48 6.91 17.07 -8.63
N ILE A 49 6.21 16.05 -8.11
CA ILE A 49 6.06 15.81 -6.67
C ILE A 49 7.25 14.99 -6.15
N HIS A 50 8.09 15.63 -5.35
CA HIS A 50 9.18 14.94 -4.66
C HIS A 50 8.68 14.23 -3.39
N PRO A 51 9.12 12.99 -3.09
CA PRO A 51 8.81 12.30 -1.82
C PRO A 51 9.05 13.12 -0.54
N ARG A 52 9.95 14.12 -0.58
CA ARG A 52 10.34 14.95 0.56
C ARG A 52 9.24 15.89 1.03
N VAL A 53 8.19 16.08 0.22
CA VAL A 53 6.97 16.81 0.58
C VAL A 53 6.39 16.32 1.90
N ILE A 54 6.49 15.02 2.21
CA ILE A 54 5.95 14.50 3.48
C ILE A 54 6.68 15.02 4.72
N LEU A 55 7.92 15.49 4.57
CA LEU A 55 8.76 16.05 5.63
C LEU A 55 8.65 17.58 5.73
N GLU A 56 7.95 18.24 4.80
CA GLU A 56 7.78 19.69 4.81
C GLU A 56 7.02 20.25 6.01
N PRO A 57 5.88 19.66 6.44
CA PRO A 57 5.10 20.16 7.58
C PRO A 57 5.87 20.09 8.90
N TRP A 58 6.93 19.27 8.93
CA TRP A 58 7.74 19.03 10.10
C TRP A 58 8.92 20.01 10.13
N ALA A 59 9.11 20.67 11.28
CA ALA A 59 10.20 21.61 11.54
C ALA A 59 11.56 20.90 11.77
N ILE A 60 11.87 19.93 10.92
CA ILE A 60 13.14 19.21 10.89
C ILE A 60 14.07 19.97 9.94
N GLY A 61 15.27 20.32 10.44
CA GLY A 61 16.20 21.27 9.82
C GLY A 61 16.66 20.94 8.40
N GLY A 62 17.66 21.68 7.89
CA GLY A 62 18.08 21.65 6.47
C GLY A 62 18.48 20.27 5.90
N TRP A 63 18.80 19.30 6.76
CA TRP A 63 19.11 17.92 6.36
C TRP A 63 17.97 17.24 5.58
N LYS A 64 16.70 17.65 5.78
CA LYS A 64 15.56 17.11 5.02
C LYS A 64 15.67 17.32 3.51
N LYS A 65 16.52 18.25 3.05
CA LYS A 65 16.78 18.51 1.63
C LYS A 65 17.92 17.67 1.04
N THR A 66 18.58 16.85 1.83
CA THR A 66 19.66 15.96 1.37
C THR A 66 19.13 14.59 0.96
N TRP A 67 19.99 13.74 0.40
CA TRP A 67 19.69 12.34 0.08
C TRP A 67 19.07 11.56 1.26
N LEU A 68 19.55 11.81 2.49
CA LEU A 68 18.98 11.21 3.71
C LEU A 68 17.51 11.58 3.91
N GLY A 69 17.12 12.81 3.56
CA GLY A 69 15.73 13.25 3.60
C GLY A 69 14.84 12.44 2.66
N THR A 70 15.32 12.08 1.47
CA THR A 70 14.57 11.22 0.53
C THR A 70 14.33 9.83 1.11
N VAL A 71 15.37 9.18 1.64
CA VAL A 71 15.25 7.82 2.22
C VAL A 71 14.30 7.82 3.41
N ILE A 72 14.41 8.80 4.31
CA ILE A 72 13.54 8.92 5.47
C ILE A 72 12.09 9.19 5.04
N SER A 73 11.88 9.97 3.98
CA SER A 73 10.55 10.20 3.42
C SER A 73 9.91 8.91 2.92
N LEU A 74 10.65 8.05 2.22
CA LEU A 74 10.14 6.76 1.72
C LEU A 74 9.70 5.86 2.88
N VAL A 75 10.50 5.78 3.94
CA VAL A 75 10.16 5.01 5.15
C VAL A 75 8.93 5.60 5.84
N PHE A 76 8.85 6.93 5.96
CA PHE A 76 7.72 7.60 6.59
C PHE A 76 6.42 7.41 5.80
N ILE A 77 6.48 7.48 4.47
CA ILE A 77 5.36 7.12 3.59
C ILE A 77 4.97 5.66 3.81
N GLY A 78 5.94 4.76 3.95
CA GLY A 78 5.73 3.36 4.34
C GLY A 78 4.92 3.23 5.63
N ILE A 79 5.29 3.99 6.67
CA ILE A 79 4.58 3.97 7.96
C ILE A 79 3.15 4.51 7.81
N VAL A 80 2.97 5.64 7.13
CA VAL A 80 1.63 6.21 6.86
C VAL A 80 0.77 5.23 6.05
N SER A 81 1.38 4.51 5.12
CA SER A 81 0.74 3.49 4.29
C SER A 81 0.23 2.29 5.08
N ILE A 82 0.81 1.98 6.26
CA ILE A 82 0.23 0.97 7.17
C ILE A 82 -1.19 1.40 7.59
N GLY A 83 -1.38 2.69 7.92
CA GLY A 83 -2.69 3.24 8.25
C GLY A 83 -3.68 3.07 7.11
N ALA A 84 -3.26 3.38 5.88
CA ALA A 84 -4.08 3.16 4.69
C ALA A 84 -4.41 1.66 4.47
N ALA A 85 -3.48 0.73 4.71
CA ALA A 85 -3.79 -0.70 4.60
C ALA A 85 -4.80 -1.17 5.66
N ILE A 86 -4.70 -0.66 6.89
CA ILE A 86 -5.66 -0.96 7.97
C ILE A 86 -7.05 -0.40 7.63
N ILE A 87 -7.13 0.81 7.06
CA ILE A 87 -8.41 1.39 6.62
C ILE A 87 -9.06 0.52 5.54
N TYR A 88 -8.27 0.06 4.55
CA TYR A 88 -8.78 -0.88 3.53
C TYR A 88 -9.29 -2.17 4.17
N TYR A 89 -8.50 -2.76 5.08
CA TYR A 89 -8.88 -3.96 5.81
C TYR A 89 -10.19 -3.79 6.58
N ALA A 90 -10.38 -2.66 7.25
CA ALA A 90 -11.60 -2.38 8.02
C ALA A 90 -12.84 -2.23 7.14
N LEU A 91 -12.71 -1.56 5.99
CA LEU A 91 -13.84 -1.14 5.16
C LEU A 91 -14.16 -2.12 4.01
N LEU A 92 -13.16 -2.69 3.35
CA LEU A 92 -13.32 -3.39 2.06
C LEU A 92 -12.78 -4.84 2.02
N ARG A 93 -12.24 -5.41 3.11
CA ARG A 93 -11.66 -6.78 3.11
C ARG A 93 -12.56 -7.89 2.56
N LYS A 94 -13.89 -7.73 2.65
CA LYS A 94 -14.88 -8.72 2.20
C LYS A 94 -15.18 -8.64 0.71
N ILE A 95 -14.76 -7.59 0.02
CA ILE A 95 -15.09 -7.34 -1.38
C ILE A 95 -13.97 -7.91 -2.25
N LYS A 96 -14.28 -8.96 -3.00
CA LYS A 96 -13.36 -9.62 -3.94
C LYS A 96 -13.44 -8.96 -5.32
N SER A 97 -12.91 -7.75 -5.42
CA SER A 97 -12.87 -7.04 -6.70
C SER A 97 -11.64 -6.18 -6.82
N ILE A 98 -10.89 -6.35 -7.92
CA ILE A 98 -9.78 -5.45 -8.28
C ILE A 98 -10.29 -4.00 -8.39
N PHE A 99 -11.54 -3.82 -8.84
CA PHE A 99 -12.17 -2.51 -8.92
C PHE A 99 -12.40 -1.88 -7.54
N ALA A 100 -12.56 -2.67 -6.47
CA ALA A 100 -12.64 -2.14 -5.10
C ALA A 100 -11.30 -1.52 -4.67
N GLY A 101 -10.19 -2.17 -4.99
CA GLY A 101 -8.84 -1.62 -4.78
C GLY A 101 -8.58 -0.36 -5.61
N ALA A 102 -9.00 -0.35 -6.88
CA ALA A 102 -8.88 0.83 -7.73
C ALA A 102 -9.71 2.02 -7.22
N ALA A 103 -10.97 1.78 -6.83
CA ALA A 103 -11.83 2.80 -6.24
C ALA A 103 -11.25 3.33 -4.92
N TYR A 104 -10.67 2.45 -4.10
CA TYR A 104 -9.96 2.84 -2.89
C TYR A 104 -8.74 3.72 -3.19
N GLY A 105 -7.94 3.37 -4.21
CA GLY A 105 -6.83 4.19 -4.67
C GLY A 105 -7.27 5.60 -5.09
N ILE A 106 -8.35 5.71 -5.87
CA ILE A 106 -8.93 7.01 -6.26
C ILE A 106 -9.40 7.79 -5.03
N ALA A 107 -10.06 7.14 -4.08
CA ALA A 107 -10.50 7.78 -2.84
C ALA A 107 -9.31 8.31 -2.02
N LEU A 108 -8.22 7.54 -1.92
CA LEU A 108 -6.98 7.99 -1.28
C LEU A 108 -6.34 9.16 -2.01
N PHE A 109 -6.30 9.15 -3.34
CA PHE A 109 -5.81 10.27 -4.13
C PHE A 109 -6.58 11.55 -3.81
N LEU A 110 -7.92 11.48 -3.85
CA LEU A 110 -8.78 12.62 -3.52
C LEU A 110 -8.56 13.07 -2.08
N LEU A 111 -8.44 12.15 -1.13
CA LEU A 111 -8.18 12.45 0.26
C LEU A 111 -6.85 13.20 0.42
N VAL A 112 -5.77 12.77 -0.24
CA VAL A 112 -4.47 13.44 -0.15
C VAL A 112 -4.50 14.82 -0.79
N PHE A 113 -5.04 14.96 -2.00
CA PHE A 113 -4.96 16.22 -2.76
C PHE A 113 -6.03 17.24 -2.40
N PHE A 114 -7.17 16.85 -1.81
CA PHE A 114 -8.20 17.79 -1.35
C PHE A 114 -8.15 18.04 0.15
N VAL A 115 -7.92 17.01 0.97
CA VAL A 115 -7.98 17.14 2.44
C VAL A 115 -6.61 17.47 3.02
N LEU A 116 -5.55 16.79 2.55
CA LEU A 116 -4.21 16.97 3.10
C LEU A 116 -3.39 18.06 2.39
N ASN A 117 -3.85 18.62 1.28
CA ASN A 117 -3.15 19.70 0.56
C ASN A 117 -2.77 20.90 1.45
N PRO A 118 -3.64 21.42 2.34
CA PRO A 118 -3.27 22.51 3.25
C PRO A 118 -2.12 22.18 4.21
N ILE A 119 -1.89 20.90 4.49
CA ILE A 119 -0.81 20.43 5.36
C ILE A 119 0.52 20.40 4.60
N PHE A 120 0.50 20.21 3.28
CA PHE A 120 1.67 20.04 2.42
C PHE A 120 1.85 21.23 1.46
N PRO A 121 2.39 22.37 1.92
CA PRO A 121 2.49 23.59 1.11
C PRO A 121 3.37 23.46 -0.14
N GLY A 122 4.25 22.45 -0.24
CA GLY A 122 5.03 22.15 -1.44
C GLY A 122 4.28 21.35 -2.51
N ILE A 123 3.03 20.94 -2.26
CA ILE A 123 2.15 20.43 -3.32
C ILE A 123 1.34 21.60 -3.85
N SER A 124 1.60 22.00 -5.11
CA SER A 124 0.76 22.99 -5.77
C SER A 124 -0.72 22.53 -5.77
N PRO A 125 -1.68 23.46 -5.82
CA PRO A 125 -3.08 23.09 -6.01
C PRO A 125 -3.25 22.26 -7.27
N LEU A 126 -4.15 21.26 -7.26
CA LEU A 126 -4.41 20.38 -8.43
C LEU A 126 -4.70 21.14 -9.74
N ARG A 127 -5.14 22.40 -9.66
CA ARG A 127 -5.42 23.26 -10.82
C ARG A 127 -4.16 23.78 -11.50
N ASP A 128 -3.06 23.88 -10.75
CA ASP A 128 -1.79 24.45 -11.20
C ASP A 128 -0.73 23.37 -11.48
N LEU A 129 -1.04 22.09 -11.21
CA LEU A 129 -0.16 20.97 -11.54
C LEU A 129 -0.19 20.68 -13.04
N ASP A 130 0.96 20.27 -13.58
CA ASP A 130 1.02 19.72 -14.92
C ASP A 130 0.10 18.50 -15.07
N LYS A 131 -0.55 18.38 -16.24
CA LYS A 131 -1.49 17.30 -16.52
C LYS A 131 -0.83 15.93 -16.42
N ASN A 132 0.46 15.81 -16.79
CA ASN A 132 1.19 14.56 -16.68
C ASN A 132 1.38 14.17 -15.21
N THR A 133 1.70 15.14 -14.33
CA THR A 133 1.82 14.91 -12.88
C THR A 133 0.52 14.39 -12.28
N ILE A 134 -0.64 14.95 -12.68
CA ILE A 134 -1.95 14.50 -12.21
C ILE A 134 -2.21 13.06 -12.67
N ILE A 135 -2.02 12.77 -13.96
CA ILE A 135 -2.25 11.44 -14.53
C ILE A 135 -1.32 10.40 -13.88
N ALA A 136 -0.03 10.71 -13.74
CA ALA A 136 0.94 9.85 -13.09
C ALA A 136 0.55 9.58 -11.63
N SER A 137 0.16 10.63 -10.89
CA SER A 137 -0.26 10.49 -9.49
C SER A 137 -1.49 9.60 -9.36
N VAL A 138 -2.54 9.85 -10.13
CA VAL A 138 -3.76 9.02 -10.12
C VAL A 138 -3.43 7.56 -10.44
N CYS A 139 -2.56 7.31 -11.43
CA CYS A 139 -2.10 5.97 -11.77
C CYS A 139 -1.40 5.30 -10.59
N PHE A 140 -0.44 5.97 -9.95
CA PHE A 140 0.26 5.45 -8.79
C PHE A 140 -0.69 5.12 -7.62
N TYR A 141 -1.66 5.98 -7.33
CA TYR A 141 -2.64 5.74 -6.28
C TYR A 141 -3.58 4.58 -6.61
N ILE A 142 -4.01 4.43 -7.87
CA ILE A 142 -4.81 3.28 -8.32
C ILE A 142 -4.00 2.00 -8.17
N LEU A 143 -2.77 1.97 -8.66
CA LEU A 143 -1.93 0.78 -8.61
C LEU A 143 -1.59 0.40 -7.16
N TYR A 144 -1.33 1.38 -6.30
CA TYR A 144 -1.18 1.19 -4.86
C TYR A 144 -2.45 0.58 -4.24
N GLY A 145 -3.62 1.16 -4.53
CA GLY A 145 -4.90 0.70 -4.00
C GLY A 145 -5.25 -0.71 -4.47
N VAL A 146 -4.97 -1.04 -5.73
CA VAL A 146 -5.11 -2.39 -6.29
C VAL A 146 -4.15 -3.37 -5.61
N PHE A 147 -2.89 -2.99 -5.42
CA PHE A 147 -1.90 -3.84 -4.74
C PHE A 147 -2.35 -4.19 -3.32
N VAL A 148 -2.65 -3.17 -2.50
CA VAL A 148 -3.12 -3.37 -1.12
C VAL A 148 -4.43 -4.15 -1.11
N GLY A 149 -5.37 -3.77 -1.97
CA GLY A 149 -6.69 -4.36 -1.97
C GLY A 149 -6.70 -5.81 -2.41
N PHE A 150 -5.90 -6.16 -3.41
CA PHE A 150 -5.73 -7.53 -3.85
C PHE A 150 -5.07 -8.39 -2.78
N SER A 151 -3.97 -7.92 -2.17
CA SER A 151 -3.27 -8.65 -1.12
C SER A 151 -4.16 -8.95 0.09
N ILE A 152 -4.96 -7.99 0.54
CA ILE A 152 -5.82 -8.18 1.72
C ILE A 152 -7.07 -9.00 1.40
N SER A 153 -7.78 -8.68 0.31
CA SER A 153 -9.01 -9.41 -0.05
C SER A 153 -8.74 -10.86 -0.46
N TYR A 154 -7.57 -11.14 -1.05
CA TYR A 154 -7.19 -12.50 -1.41
C TYR A 154 -6.89 -13.35 -0.17
N GLU A 155 -6.14 -12.81 0.80
CA GLU A 155 -5.82 -13.51 2.05
C GLU A 155 -7.08 -13.84 2.87
N GLU A 156 -8.01 -12.89 3.03
CA GLU A 156 -9.30 -13.14 3.71
C GLU A 156 -10.08 -14.27 3.02
N ASN A 157 -10.05 -14.32 1.68
CA ASN A 157 -10.73 -15.37 0.92
C ASN A 157 -10.05 -16.74 1.09
N GLU A 158 -8.72 -16.77 1.16
CA GLU A 158 -7.97 -18.01 1.41
C GLU A 158 -8.23 -18.54 2.82
N ILE A 159 -8.27 -17.67 3.83
CA ILE A 159 -8.63 -18.04 5.21
C ILE A 159 -10.04 -18.65 5.24
N ARG A 160 -11.03 -17.99 4.62
CA ARG A 160 -12.41 -18.52 4.54
C ARG A 160 -12.48 -19.88 3.86
N PHE A 161 -11.78 -20.06 2.74
CA PHE A 161 -11.75 -21.32 2.03
C PHE A 161 -11.14 -22.47 2.86
N ARG A 162 -10.12 -22.16 3.68
CA ARG A 162 -9.52 -23.12 4.62
C ARG A 162 -10.50 -23.49 5.74
N GLU A 163 -11.17 -22.51 6.34
CA GLU A 163 -12.19 -22.73 7.37
C GLU A 163 -13.37 -23.57 6.87
N ASP A 164 -13.83 -23.34 5.64
CA ASP A 164 -14.95 -24.07 5.05
C ASP A 164 -14.59 -25.54 4.78
N LYS A 165 -13.36 -25.81 4.28
CA LYS A 165 -12.85 -27.19 4.11
C LYS A 165 -12.71 -27.95 5.43
N GLU A 166 -12.25 -27.29 6.48
CA GLU A 166 -12.11 -27.91 7.80
C GLU A 166 -13.48 -28.32 8.36
N LYS A 167 -14.52 -27.48 8.18
CA LYS A 167 -15.90 -27.81 8.58
C LYS A 167 -16.47 -28.98 7.79
N GLU A 168 -16.20 -29.05 6.48
CA GLU A 168 -16.67 -30.13 5.61
C GLU A 168 -16.00 -31.47 5.94
N THR A 169 -14.73 -31.46 6.37
CA THR A 169 -14.00 -32.69 6.77
C THR A 169 -14.39 -33.16 8.18
N ALA A 170 -14.94 -32.27 9.01
CA ALA A 170 -15.37 -32.57 10.38
C ALA A 170 -16.84 -33.04 10.50
N THR A 171 -17.60 -33.05 9.39
CA THR A 171 -18.98 -33.52 9.31
C THR A 171 -19.04 -34.90 8.67
#